data_AF-S6TZF9-F1
#
_entry.id   AF-S6TZF9-F1
#
_cell.length_a   1.000
_cell.length_b   1.000
_cell.length_c   1.000
_cell.angle_alpha   90.00
_cell.angle_beta   90.00
_cell.angle_gamma   90.00
#
_symmetry.space_group_name_H-M   'P 1'
#
loop_
_entity.id
_entity.type
_entity.pdbx_description
1 polymer ?
#
loop_
_entity_poly.entity_id
_entity_poly.type
_entity_poly.pdbx_seq_one_letter_code
_entity_poly.pdbx_strand_id
1 'polypeptide(L)' 'DDPAMRAVLVAIADWKMDKKRFEVIERLPGWTKLSVEAQAMVKASHAYYERGIFPPSSLVSLSPPPLLTDSQIKGDAQ' A
#
# COMPACT_ATOMS: atom_id res chain seq x y z
N ASP A 1 15.90 11.49 4.03
CA ASP A 1 16.59 11.52 2.72
C ASP A 1 17.37 10.24 2.37
N ASP A 2 16.89 9.06 2.75
CA ASP A 2 17.54 7.80 2.34
C ASP A 2 17.22 7.48 0.85
N PRO A 3 18.21 7.46 -0.05
CA PRO A 3 17.98 7.22 -1.48
C PRO A 3 17.40 5.83 -1.78
N ALA A 4 17.75 4.81 -0.99
CA ALA A 4 17.25 3.46 -1.19
C ALA A 4 15.77 3.37 -0.81
N MET A 5 15.37 4.03 0.27
CA MET A 5 13.95 4.17 0.64
C MET A 5 13.16 4.94 -0.40
N ARG A 6 13.70 6.06 -0.89
CA ARG A 6 13.05 6.83 -1.95
C ARG A 6 12.80 5.99 -3.20
N ALA A 7 13.79 5.21 -3.63
CA ALA A 7 13.68 4.36 -4.81
C ALA A 7 12.52 3.35 -4.70
N VAL A 8 12.39 2.67 -3.55
CA VAL A 8 11.29 1.72 -3.35
C VAL A 8 9.93 2.42 -3.26
N LEU A 9 9.84 3.54 -2.54
CA LEU A 9 8.58 4.29 -2.38
C LEU A 9 8.08 4.84 -3.72
N VAL A 10 8.98 5.35 -4.56
CA VAL A 10 8.65 5.80 -5.92
C VAL A 10 8.19 4.62 -6.78
N ALA A 11 8.84 3.46 -6.66
CA ALA A 11 8.50 2.30 -7.47
C ALA A 11 7.11 1.73 -7.14
N ILE A 12 6.70 1.74 -5.86
CA ILE A 12 5.37 1.28 -5.39
C ILE A 12 4.27 2.34 -5.51
N ALA A 13 4.62 3.60 -5.78
CA ALA A 13 3.63 4.69 -5.87
C ALA A 13 2.59 4.45 -6.97
N ASP A 14 2.99 3.76 -8.05
CA ASP A 14 2.06 3.16 -8.98
C ASP A 14 1.71 1.75 -8.49
N TRP A 15 0.70 1.73 -7.64
CA TRP A 15 0.21 0.58 -6.91
C TRP A 15 -0.38 -0.53 -7.81
N LYS A 16 -0.67 -0.23 -9.08
CA LYS A 16 -1.12 -1.20 -10.10
C LYS A 16 0.06 -1.94 -10.72
N MET A 17 0.75 -2.72 -9.89
CA MET A 17 1.95 -3.44 -10.31
C MET A 17 1.57 -4.76 -10.98
N ASP A 18 2.13 -5.01 -12.17
CA ASP A 18 2.17 -6.34 -12.78
C ASP A 18 3.32 -7.16 -12.19
N LYS A 19 3.36 -8.45 -12.53
CA LYS A 19 4.42 -9.37 -12.08
C LYS A 19 5.83 -8.84 -12.34
N LYS A 20 6.11 -8.29 -13.53
CA LYS A 20 7.45 -7.84 -13.91
C LYS A 20 7.90 -6.67 -13.04
N ARG A 21 7.02 -5.69 -12.83
CA ARG A 21 7.29 -4.54 -11.99
C ARG A 21 7.49 -4.94 -10.54
N PHE A 22 6.67 -5.87 -10.04
CA PHE A 22 6.78 -6.35 -8.67
C PHE A 22 8.11 -7.08 -8.41
N GLU A 23 8.58 -7.91 -9.34
CA GLU A 23 9.89 -8.58 -9.22
C GLU A 23 11.07 -7.58 -9.15
N VAL A 24 10.98 -6.44 -9.83
CA VAL A 24 11.99 -5.37 -9.73
C VAL A 24 11.94 -4.72 -8.35
N ILE A 25 10.74 -4.45 -7.83
CA ILE A 25 10.52 -3.81 -6.54
C ILE A 25 11.09 -4.66 -5.39
N GLU A 26 10.85 -5.96 -5.38
CA GLU A 26 11.37 -6.86 -4.33
C GLU A 26 12.91 -6.94 -4.29
N ARG A 27 13.57 -6.60 -5.41
CA ARG A 27 15.03 -6.57 -5.51
C ARG A 27 15.65 -5.22 -5.13
N LEU A 28 14.84 -4.19 -4.91
CA LEU A 28 15.36 -2.88 -4.51
C LEU A 28 15.91 -2.94 -3.08
N PRO A 29 17.09 -2.36 -2.80
CA PRO A 29 17.67 -2.38 -1.46
C PRO A 29 16.78 -1.75 -0.37
N GLY A 30 15.91 -0.81 -0.74
CA GLY A 30 14.95 -0.20 0.17
C GLY A 30 13.80 -1.12 0.57
N TRP A 31 13.55 -2.20 -0.16
CA TRP A 31 12.47 -3.14 0.12
C TRP A 31 12.56 -3.74 1.52
N THR A 32 13.75 -4.17 1.92
CA THR A 32 14.00 -4.76 3.25
C THR A 32 13.88 -3.77 4.41
N LYS A 33 13.85 -2.47 4.10
CA LYS A 33 13.64 -1.39 5.08
C LYS A 33 12.16 -1.08 5.31
N LEU A 34 11.25 -1.56 4.46
CA LEU A 34 9.82 -1.50 4.71
C LEU A 34 9.44 -2.44 5.86
N SER A 35 8.46 -2.05 6.68
CA SER A 35 7.92 -2.93 7.71
C SER A 35 7.29 -4.19 7.09
N VAL A 36 7.10 -5.23 7.90
CA VAL A 36 6.47 -6.48 7.45
C VAL A 36 5.06 -6.23 6.92
N GLU A 37 4.30 -5.37 7.59
CA GLU A 37 2.95 -4.97 7.21
C GLU A 37 2.94 -4.20 5.89
N ALA A 38 3.90 -3.27 5.70
CA ALA A 38 4.03 -2.52 4.45
C ALA A 38 4.41 -3.44 3.27
N GLN A 39 5.35 -4.37 3.46
CA GLN A 39 5.69 -5.37 2.45
C GLN A 39 4.49 -6.27 2.13
N ALA A 40 3.72 -6.68 3.14
CA ALA A 40 2.52 -7.49 2.97
C ALA A 40 1.44 -6.73 2.18
N MET A 41 1.25 -5.43 2.45
CA MET A 41 0.31 -4.58 1.71
C MET A 41 0.69 -4.45 0.23
N VAL A 42 1.98 -4.22 -0.09
CA VAL A 42 2.44 -4.12 -1.48
C VAL A 42 2.27 -5.47 -2.20
N LYS A 43 2.60 -6.59 -1.55
CA LYS A 43 2.36 -7.96 -2.07
C LYS A 43 0.88 -8.21 -2.38
N ALA A 44 0.00 -7.82 -1.45
CA ALA A 44 -1.45 -7.97 -1.62
C ALA A 44 -1.98 -7.09 -2.77
N SER A 45 -1.46 -5.87 -2.90
CA SER A 45 -1.81 -4.95 -4.01
C SER A 45 -1.42 -5.54 -5.37
N HIS A 46 -0.21 -6.08 -5.51
CA HIS A 46 0.20 -6.80 -6.72
C HIS A 46 -0.71 -8.01 -7.01
N ALA A 47 -1.02 -8.85 -6.01
CA ALA A 47 -1.89 -10.00 -6.21
C ALA A 47 -3.31 -9.60 -6.66
N TYR A 48 -3.82 -8.48 -6.15
CA TYR A 48 -5.11 -7.93 -6.57
C TYR A 48 -5.08 -7.49 -8.04
N TYR A 49 -4.06 -6.76 -8.47
CA TYR A 49 -3.99 -6.28 -9.85
C TYR A 49 -3.63 -7.35 -10.88
N GLU A 50 -2.81 -8.33 -10.51
CA GLU A 50 -2.42 -9.42 -11.40
C GLU A 50 -3.53 -10.48 -11.53
N ARG A 51 -4.23 -10.79 -10.42
CA ARG A 51 -5.11 -11.99 -10.34
C ARG A 51 -6.51 -11.71 -9.81
N GLY A 52 -6.84 -10.48 -9.43
CA GLY A 52 -8.14 -10.14 -8.83
C GLY A 52 -8.32 -10.62 -7.39
N ILE A 53 -7.24 -11.01 -6.70
CA ILE A 53 -7.30 -11.54 -5.32
C ILE A 53 -7.28 -10.37 -4.33
N PHE A 54 -8.41 -10.13 -3.65
CA PHE A 54 -8.51 -9.03 -2.68
C PHE A 54 -7.61 -9.25 -1.45
N PRO A 55 -7.00 -8.19 -0.87
CA PRO A 55 -6.21 -8.31 0.35
C PRO A 55 -7.00 -8.90 1.54
N PRO A 56 -6.35 -9.61 2.46
CA PRO A 56 -7.00 -10.12 3.67
C PRO A 56 -7.52 -8.96 4.56
N SER A 57 -8.56 -9.24 5.35
CA SER A 57 -9.19 -8.26 6.25
C SER A 57 -8.25 -7.71 7.33
N SER A 58 -7.18 -8.44 7.64
CA SER A 58 -6.12 -7.99 8.54
C SER A 58 -5.25 -6.87 7.95
N LEU A 59 -5.22 -6.72 6.63
CA LEU A 59 -4.53 -5.63 5.94
C LEU A 59 -5.49 -4.53 5.50
N VAL A 60 -6.67 -4.89 4.98
CA VAL A 60 -7.69 -3.95 4.50
C VAL A 60 -9.04 -4.33 5.07
N SER A 61 -9.64 -3.45 5.87
CA SER A 61 -11.00 -3.66 6.38
C SER A 61 -11.99 -3.94 5.25
N LEU A 62 -12.75 -5.02 5.38
CA LEU A 62 -13.89 -5.33 4.50
C LEU A 62 -15.16 -4.57 4.89
N SER A 63 -15.17 -4.02 6.10
CA SER A 63 -16.24 -3.15 6.56
C SER A 63 -16.12 -1.80 5.87
N PRO A 64 -17.24 -1.25 5.33
CA PRO A 64 -17.25 0.12 4.82
C PRO A 64 -16.78 1.10 5.89
N PRO A 65 -16.06 2.17 5.51
CA PRO A 65 -15.75 3.24 6.44
C PRO A 65 -17.05 3.85 6.98
N PRO A 66 -17.06 4.33 8.24
CA PRO A 66 -18.24 4.96 8.80
C PRO A 66 -18.66 6.18 7.98
N LEU A 67 -19.97 6.38 7.85
CA LEU A 67 -20.52 7.59 7.24
C LEU A 67 -20.08 8.80 8.08
N LEU A 68 -19.37 9.73 7.44
CA LEU A 68 -19.05 11.00 8.06
C LEU A 68 -20.33 11.83 8.15
N THR A 69 -20.62 12.32 9.35
CA THR A 69 -21.67 13.32 9.57
C THR A 69 -21.08 14.72 9.41
N ASP A 70 -21.90 15.73 9.10
CA ASP A 70 -21.44 17.12 8.85
C ASP A 70 -20.54 17.67 9.97
N SER A 71 -20.78 17.26 11.21
CA SER A 71 -19.98 17.61 12.39
C SER A 71 -18.54 17.08 12.36
N GLN A 72 -18.28 15.98 11.64
CA GLN A 72 -16.96 15.36 11.51
C GLN A 72 -16.20 15.85 10.26
N ILE A 73 -16.93 16.35 9.25
CA ILE A 73 -16.37 16.87 8.00
C ILE A 73 -15.83 18.29 8.22
N LYS A 74 -16.52 19.07 9.05
CA LYS A 74 -16.05 20.37 9.52
C LYS A 74 -15.10 20.14 10.69
N GLY A 75 -13.92 19.59 10.39
CA GLY A 75 -12.92 19.21 11.39
C GLY A 75 -12.81 20.26 12.49
N ASP A 76 -12.78 19.78 13.74
CA ASP A 76 -12.78 20.58 14.96
C ASP A 76 -11.89 21.81 14.80
N ALA A 77 -12.51 22.96 14.53
CA ALA A 77 -11.88 24.24 14.62
C ALA A 77 -11.82 24.58 16.12
N GLN A 78 -10.78 24.10 16.80
CA GLN A 78 -10.41 24.57 18.12
C GLN A 78 -8.90 24.59 18.30
#